data_AF-A0A3E5I548-F1
#
_entry.id   AF-A0A3E5I548-F1
#
_cell.length_a   1.000
_cell.length_b   1.000
_cell.length_c   1.000
_cell.angle_alpha   90.00
_cell.angle_beta   90.00
_cell.angle_gamma   90.00
#
_symmetry.space_group_name_H-M   'P 1'
#
loop_
_entity.id
_entity.type
_entity.pdbx_description
1 polymer ?
#
loop_
_entity_poly.entity_id
_entity_poly.type
_entity_poly.pdbx_seq_one_letter_code
_entity_poly.pdbx_strand_id
1 'polypeptide(L)'
;MKSIKRIFFLLSFISVSYLSTFAQENQSYFLHTIEKGQSLYSISSMYGVSKADIIRLNPGCEDKIYAGQAIKIPQNKTAQKGETFHTIQPGETLYRLTTTYKVSAKAICDANPGLSAENFRIGQVIRIPSAAEAIDSTVEAVVAAPSEPAMQPAVKPRCKDMHKVKRRETIFSVSREYGISEQELIAANPELKNGMKKGQFLCIPYPSEKPTVTVPKTDANIIPPSDSELFRENKEVPKSISTIKAALLLPFDDKRMVEYYEGFLMAVDSLKRTGTSIDLYVYDCNKESSSLNSILAKSEMKNMNVIFGPAQQQHIKPLAAFAKKNDIRLVIPFSSKEGEVFNNPFIYQINTPQSYLYSEVYEHFTRQFPNANVILLESAVVDKDKVEFIKGLKQELGSKGIPVKTLKENAPVEALKAALHNDKENFFIPTSGNDLTLLRIIPQLTLLVRDNPEARIHLFGYPEWQTYTKDHLESFFELDTYFYSSFYTNNLLPAAINFTQAYRKWYSKEMEERYPKYGMLGFDTGYFFLKGLSKYGSELEKNLPQMDLTPIQTGFKFQRVNNWGGFVNKKVFFVHFTKNFELIKLDFE
;
A
#
# COMPACT_ATOMS: atom_id res chain seq x y z
N MET A 1 -1.51 -10.30 -73.34
CA MET A 1 -2.98 -10.44 -73.18
C MET A 1 -3.23 -11.04 -71.80
N LYS A 2 -3.68 -10.26 -70.81
CA LYS A 2 -5.05 -10.24 -70.24
C LYS A 2 -5.55 -11.67 -69.92
N SER A 3 -5.92 -12.02 -68.68
CA SER A 3 -7.03 -11.39 -67.95
C SER A 3 -6.98 -11.69 -66.44
N ILE A 4 -7.19 -10.63 -65.67
CA ILE A 4 -7.65 -10.59 -64.27
C ILE A 4 -9.10 -11.11 -64.20
N LYS A 5 -9.47 -11.88 -63.18
CA LYS A 5 -10.87 -12.00 -62.73
C LYS A 5 -10.96 -11.88 -61.20
N ARG A 6 -11.71 -10.86 -60.79
CA ARG A 6 -12.13 -10.48 -59.44
C ARG A 6 -13.16 -11.49 -58.92
N ILE A 7 -13.12 -11.82 -57.63
CA ILE A 7 -14.25 -12.39 -56.90
C ILE A 7 -14.51 -11.53 -55.66
N PHE A 8 -15.78 -11.15 -55.53
CA PHE A 8 -16.35 -10.19 -54.59
C PHE A 8 -16.39 -10.73 -53.16
N PHE A 9 -16.06 -9.86 -52.20
CA PHE A 9 -16.40 -9.97 -50.80
C PHE A 9 -17.91 -9.76 -50.63
N LEU A 10 -18.61 -10.68 -49.97
CA LEU A 10 -19.98 -10.51 -49.51
C LEU A 10 -20.01 -10.82 -48.00
N LEU A 11 -20.01 -9.75 -47.21
CA LEU A 11 -20.27 -9.76 -45.78
C LEU A 11 -21.76 -10.08 -45.57
N SER A 12 -22.05 -11.24 -45.00
CA SER A 12 -23.38 -11.57 -44.49
C SER A 12 -23.39 -11.30 -42.98
N PHE A 13 -24.06 -10.23 -42.58
CA PHE A 13 -24.41 -9.94 -41.19
C PHE A 13 -25.52 -10.91 -40.76
N ILE A 14 -25.18 -11.89 -39.92
CA ILE A 14 -26.18 -12.69 -39.21
C ILE A 14 -26.45 -11.99 -37.87
N SER A 15 -27.57 -11.27 -37.83
CA SER A 15 -28.22 -10.81 -36.60
C SER A 15 -28.85 -12.00 -35.90
N VAL A 16 -28.23 -12.51 -34.83
CA VAL A 16 -28.93 -13.36 -33.85
C VAL A 16 -29.19 -12.54 -32.61
N SER A 17 -30.44 -12.11 -32.49
CA SER A 17 -30.99 -11.46 -31.30
C SER A 17 -31.21 -12.51 -30.21
N TYR A 18 -30.29 -12.61 -29.25
CA TYR A 18 -30.61 -13.17 -27.94
C TYR A 18 -30.97 -12.01 -27.01
N LEU A 19 -32.28 -11.78 -26.86
CA LEU A 19 -32.84 -11.00 -25.77
C LEU A 19 -32.68 -11.82 -24.48
N SER A 20 -31.55 -11.65 -23.81
CA SER A 20 -31.45 -11.88 -22.37
C SER A 20 -31.58 -10.53 -21.70
N THR A 21 -32.80 -10.17 -21.32
CA THR A 21 -33.03 -9.03 -20.43
C THR A 21 -32.53 -9.40 -19.03
N PHE A 22 -31.22 -9.26 -18.82
CA PHE A 22 -30.71 -9.02 -17.48
C PHE A 22 -31.06 -7.58 -17.14
N ALA A 23 -31.96 -7.38 -16.18
CA ALA A 23 -32.11 -6.11 -15.51
C ALA A 23 -30.75 -5.77 -14.90
N GLN A 24 -29.97 -4.92 -15.58
CA GLN A 24 -28.70 -4.43 -15.09
C GLN A 24 -29.03 -3.46 -13.96
N GLU A 25 -28.98 -3.95 -12.71
CA GLU A 25 -28.76 -3.08 -11.57
C GLU A 25 -27.60 -2.16 -11.95
N ASN A 26 -27.86 -0.87 -12.05
CA ASN A 26 -26.87 0.13 -12.42
C ASN A 26 -25.94 0.31 -11.20
N GLN A 27 -25.07 -0.67 -10.97
CA GLN A 27 -24.16 -0.71 -9.84
C GLN A 27 -23.17 0.44 -10.00
N SER A 28 -23.25 1.42 -9.11
CA SER A 28 -22.28 2.52 -9.05
C SER A 28 -20.88 1.96 -8.85
N TYR A 29 -19.88 2.58 -9.48
CA TYR A 29 -18.47 2.22 -9.36
C TYR A 29 -17.60 3.47 -9.32
N PHE A 30 -16.39 3.33 -8.80
CA PHE A 30 -15.31 4.32 -8.93
C PHE A 30 -14.08 3.68 -9.59
N LEU A 31 -13.09 4.49 -9.97
CA LEU A 31 -11.88 4.00 -10.61
C LEU A 31 -10.73 3.90 -9.62
N HIS A 32 -10.13 2.73 -9.54
CA HIS A 32 -8.90 2.48 -8.79
C HIS A 32 -7.74 2.28 -9.76
N THR A 33 -6.66 3.03 -9.60
CA THR A 33 -5.42 2.79 -10.34
C THR A 33 -4.55 1.81 -9.57
N ILE A 34 -4.25 0.67 -10.17
CA ILE A 34 -3.48 -0.41 -9.52
C ILE A 34 -2.07 0.08 -9.23
N GLU A 35 -1.66 -0.03 -7.97
CA GLU A 35 -0.29 0.28 -7.56
C GLU A 35 0.60 -0.97 -7.59
N LYS A 36 1.91 -0.73 -7.58
CA LYS A 36 2.90 -1.80 -7.58
C LYS A 36 2.76 -2.71 -6.36
N GLY A 37 2.75 -4.02 -6.58
CA GLY A 37 2.54 -5.04 -5.55
C GLY A 37 1.09 -5.35 -5.21
N GLN A 38 0.11 -4.59 -5.73
CA GLN A 38 -1.30 -4.89 -5.50
C GLN A 38 -1.77 -6.12 -6.29
N SER A 39 -2.51 -6.98 -5.62
CA SER A 39 -3.29 -8.08 -6.19
C SER A 39 -4.79 -7.77 -6.16
N LEU A 40 -5.60 -8.49 -6.95
CA LEU A 40 -7.07 -8.43 -6.82
C LEU A 40 -7.53 -8.73 -5.38
N TYR A 41 -6.82 -9.59 -4.67
CA TYR A 41 -7.10 -9.84 -3.26
C TYR A 41 -6.89 -8.59 -2.41
N SER A 42 -5.71 -7.96 -2.51
CA SER A 42 -5.40 -6.75 -1.74
C SER A 42 -6.38 -5.60 -2.02
N ILE A 43 -6.78 -5.42 -3.28
CA ILE A 43 -7.75 -4.41 -3.71
C ILE A 43 -9.15 -4.75 -3.17
N SER A 44 -9.57 -6.01 -3.26
CA SER A 44 -10.85 -6.47 -2.72
C SER A 44 -10.93 -6.25 -1.20
N SER A 45 -9.84 -6.53 -0.49
CA SER A 45 -9.74 -6.28 0.95
C SER A 45 -9.76 -4.78 1.26
N MET A 46 -8.99 -3.96 0.54
CA MET A 46 -8.91 -2.51 0.72
C MET A 46 -10.28 -1.81 0.66
N TYR A 47 -11.17 -2.30 -0.20
CA TYR A 47 -12.49 -1.71 -0.43
C TYR A 47 -13.65 -2.49 0.19
N GLY A 48 -13.38 -3.65 0.81
CA GLY A 48 -14.42 -4.51 1.39
C GLY A 48 -15.40 -5.07 0.35
N VAL A 49 -14.93 -5.34 -0.87
CA VAL A 49 -15.73 -5.90 -1.97
C VAL A 49 -15.25 -7.31 -2.31
N SER A 50 -16.05 -8.10 -3.03
CA SER A 50 -15.59 -9.43 -3.45
C SER A 50 -14.71 -9.35 -4.70
N LYS A 51 -13.73 -10.26 -4.81
CA LYS A 51 -12.93 -10.40 -6.06
C LYS A 51 -13.82 -10.68 -7.27
N ALA A 52 -14.89 -11.45 -7.08
CA ALA A 52 -15.84 -11.77 -8.15
C ALA A 52 -16.56 -10.52 -8.67
N ASP A 53 -16.94 -9.59 -7.79
CA ASP A 53 -17.58 -8.33 -8.22
C ASP A 53 -16.61 -7.43 -8.97
N ILE A 54 -15.34 -7.38 -8.55
CA ILE A 54 -14.28 -6.66 -9.29
C ILE A 54 -14.12 -7.28 -10.68
N ILE A 55 -13.99 -8.61 -10.77
CA ILE A 55 -13.83 -9.32 -12.05
C ILE A 55 -15.04 -9.08 -12.96
N ARG A 56 -16.25 -9.12 -12.42
CA ARG A 56 -17.50 -8.87 -13.19
C ARG A 56 -17.50 -7.50 -13.86
N LEU A 57 -16.96 -6.46 -13.21
CA LEU A 57 -16.85 -5.12 -13.77
C LEU A 57 -15.61 -4.91 -14.66
N ASN A 58 -14.64 -5.83 -14.59
CA ASN A 58 -13.36 -5.77 -15.31
C ASN A 58 -12.98 -7.14 -15.90
N PRO A 59 -13.71 -7.64 -16.92
CA PRO A 59 -13.38 -8.91 -17.55
C PRO A 59 -11.91 -8.98 -18.01
N GLY A 60 -11.23 -10.10 -17.74
CA GLY A 60 -9.81 -10.34 -18.02
C GLY A 60 -8.87 -10.04 -16.84
N CYS A 61 -9.33 -9.38 -15.78
CA CYS A 61 -8.52 -9.13 -14.59
C CYS A 61 -8.26 -10.38 -13.73
N GLU A 62 -9.08 -11.42 -13.89
CA GLU A 62 -8.91 -12.75 -13.29
C GLU A 62 -7.59 -13.41 -13.72
N ASP A 63 -7.16 -13.12 -14.95
CA ASP A 63 -5.93 -13.67 -15.52
C ASP A 63 -4.73 -12.78 -15.22
N LYS A 64 -4.90 -11.47 -15.40
CA LYS A 64 -3.80 -10.51 -15.36
C LYS A 64 -4.22 -9.09 -15.01
N ILE A 65 -3.42 -8.45 -14.16
CA ILE A 65 -3.50 -7.03 -13.84
C ILE A 65 -2.12 -6.37 -13.98
N TYR A 66 -2.11 -5.05 -14.20
CA TYR A 66 -0.89 -4.28 -14.37
C TYR A 66 -0.86 -3.06 -13.45
N ALA A 67 0.30 -2.76 -12.87
CA ALA A 67 0.49 -1.47 -12.20
C ALA A 67 0.24 -0.32 -13.20
N GLY A 68 -0.47 0.72 -12.76
CA GLY A 68 -0.93 1.83 -13.57
C GLY A 68 -2.25 1.58 -14.32
N GLN A 69 -2.77 0.35 -14.35
CA GLN A 69 -4.08 0.06 -14.93
C GLN A 69 -5.19 0.62 -14.04
N ALA A 70 -6.14 1.37 -14.62
CA ALA A 70 -7.36 1.75 -13.93
C ALA A 70 -8.41 0.64 -14.04
N ILE A 71 -8.98 0.21 -12.92
CA ILE A 71 -10.07 -0.77 -12.85
C ILE A 71 -11.29 -0.21 -12.10
N LYS A 72 -12.47 -0.67 -12.48
CA LYS A 72 -13.74 -0.31 -11.87
C LYS A 72 -13.93 -1.07 -10.57
N ILE A 73 -14.10 -0.37 -9.46
CA ILE A 73 -14.40 -0.98 -8.17
C ILE A 73 -15.89 -0.74 -7.85
N PRO A 74 -16.66 -1.79 -7.54
CA PRO A 74 -18.07 -1.63 -7.22
C PRO A 74 -18.24 -0.82 -5.94
N GLN A 75 -19.17 0.13 -5.97
CA GLN A 75 -19.57 0.94 -4.83
C GLN A 75 -20.90 0.41 -4.31
N ASN A 76 -20.84 -0.47 -3.31
CA ASN A 76 -22.02 -1.04 -2.70
C ASN A 76 -22.67 -0.03 -1.74
N LYS A 77 -23.83 0.53 -2.10
CA LYS A 77 -24.64 1.39 -1.22
C LYS A 77 -25.11 0.67 0.06
N THR A 78 -25.04 -0.67 0.08
CA THR A 78 -25.55 -1.56 1.13
C THR A 78 -24.48 -2.05 2.13
N ALA A 79 -23.21 -1.68 1.97
CA ALA A 79 -22.23 -1.95 3.02
C ALA A 79 -22.53 -1.03 4.22
N GLN A 80 -22.85 -1.63 5.38
CA GLN A 80 -23.31 -1.02 6.64
C GLN A 80 -22.33 -0.02 7.31
N LYS A 81 -21.55 0.75 6.56
CA LYS A 81 -20.51 1.64 7.08
C LYS A 81 -20.51 3.07 6.56
N GLY A 82 -21.49 3.51 5.77
CA GLY A 82 -21.60 4.94 5.40
C GLY A 82 -20.41 5.55 4.64
N GLU A 83 -19.38 4.78 4.28
CA GLU A 83 -18.15 5.26 3.63
C GLU A 83 -18.34 5.29 2.11
N THR A 84 -18.15 6.45 1.50
CA THR A 84 -18.08 6.64 0.04
C THR A 84 -16.63 6.70 -0.40
N PHE A 85 -16.26 6.03 -1.48
CA PHE A 85 -14.93 6.17 -2.08
C PHE A 85 -14.97 7.16 -3.23
N HIS A 86 -13.99 8.05 -3.29
CA HIS A 86 -13.87 9.06 -4.34
C HIS A 86 -12.48 9.01 -4.98
N THR A 87 -12.44 9.01 -6.31
CA THR A 87 -11.19 9.13 -7.07
C THR A 87 -10.98 10.60 -7.41
N ILE A 88 -9.87 11.19 -6.94
CA ILE A 88 -9.56 12.61 -7.15
C ILE A 88 -9.47 12.90 -8.66
N GLN A 89 -10.26 13.87 -9.11
CA GLN A 89 -10.34 14.31 -10.49
C GLN A 89 -9.45 15.54 -10.76
N PRO A 90 -9.11 15.82 -12.03
CA PRO A 90 -8.38 17.03 -12.39
C PRO A 90 -9.06 18.31 -11.88
N GLY A 91 -8.32 19.11 -11.11
CA GLY A 91 -8.79 20.41 -10.59
C GLY A 91 -9.68 20.34 -9.35
N GLU A 92 -9.79 19.19 -8.70
CA GLU A 92 -10.37 19.09 -7.36
C GLU A 92 -9.38 19.50 -6.27
N THR A 93 -9.89 20.16 -5.24
CA THR A 93 -9.18 20.52 -4.01
C THR A 93 -9.90 19.91 -2.81
N LEU A 94 -9.21 19.74 -1.69
CA LEU A 94 -9.82 19.24 -0.45
C LEU A 94 -11.01 20.14 -0.05
N TYR A 95 -10.85 21.47 -0.14
CA TYR A 95 -11.93 22.42 0.11
C TYR A 95 -13.16 22.15 -0.78
N ARG A 96 -12.99 21.93 -2.08
CA ARG A 96 -14.10 21.64 -2.98
C ARG A 96 -14.82 20.35 -2.59
N LEU A 97 -14.08 19.33 -2.19
CA LEU A 97 -14.64 18.07 -1.72
C LEU A 97 -15.47 18.24 -0.45
N THR A 98 -15.05 19.10 0.50
CA THR A 98 -15.86 19.41 1.69
C THR A 98 -17.24 19.95 1.32
N THR A 99 -17.29 20.83 0.31
CA THR A 99 -18.54 21.47 -0.14
C THR A 99 -19.39 20.49 -0.95
N THR A 100 -18.77 19.67 -1.81
CA THR A 100 -19.46 18.65 -2.62
C THR A 100 -20.11 17.58 -1.74
N TYR A 101 -19.39 17.07 -0.75
CA TYR A 101 -19.85 15.97 0.09
C TYR A 101 -20.51 16.41 1.39
N LYS A 102 -20.48 17.71 1.71
CA LYS A 102 -21.01 18.29 2.94
C LYS A 102 -20.41 17.64 4.20
N VAL A 103 -19.09 17.49 4.20
CA VAL A 103 -18.29 16.96 5.32
C VAL A 103 -17.11 17.90 5.59
N SER A 104 -16.62 17.94 6.83
CA SER A 104 -15.48 18.81 7.17
C SER A 104 -14.16 18.28 6.59
N ALA A 105 -13.19 19.19 6.37
CA ALA A 105 -11.84 18.79 5.98
C ALA A 105 -11.23 17.84 7.03
N LYS A 106 -11.48 18.12 8.32
CA LYS A 106 -11.09 17.24 9.43
C LYS A 106 -11.63 15.82 9.26
N ALA A 107 -12.92 15.66 8.99
CA ALA A 107 -13.53 14.33 8.83
C ALA A 107 -12.93 13.58 7.63
N ILE A 108 -12.63 14.27 6.53
CA ILE A 108 -11.92 13.66 5.39
C ILE A 108 -10.50 13.25 5.79
N CYS A 109 -9.74 14.12 6.48
CA CYS A 109 -8.38 13.80 6.94
C CYS A 109 -8.37 12.62 7.93
N ASP A 110 -9.29 12.61 8.90
CA ASP A 110 -9.40 11.55 9.90
C ASP A 110 -9.78 10.19 9.26
N ALA A 111 -10.62 10.20 8.22
CA ALA A 111 -10.94 9.01 7.43
C ALA A 111 -9.76 8.53 6.55
N ASN A 112 -8.76 9.38 6.32
CA ASN A 112 -7.61 9.12 5.47
C ASN A 112 -6.29 9.51 6.17
N PRO A 113 -5.89 8.83 7.26
CA PRO A 113 -4.72 9.20 8.06
C PRO A 113 -3.38 9.11 7.31
N GLY A 114 -3.35 8.49 6.13
CA GLY A 114 -2.20 8.48 5.23
C GLY A 114 -2.16 9.62 4.22
N LEU A 115 -3.20 10.44 4.13
CA LEU A 115 -3.33 11.54 3.18
C LEU A 115 -2.67 12.82 3.70
N SER A 116 -1.98 13.53 2.82
CA SER A 116 -1.28 14.78 3.09
C SER A 116 -1.32 15.68 1.85
N ALA A 117 -0.84 16.92 1.99
CA ALA A 117 -0.76 17.85 0.86
C ALA A 117 0.16 17.32 -0.26
N GLU A 118 1.20 16.55 0.09
CA GLU A 118 2.17 16.03 -0.87
C GLU A 118 1.60 14.89 -1.73
N ASN A 119 0.63 14.12 -1.21
CA ASN A 119 0.07 12.95 -1.89
C ASN A 119 -1.41 13.11 -2.31
N PHE A 120 -2.07 14.24 -1.99
CA PHE A 120 -3.37 14.61 -2.54
C PHE A 120 -3.24 14.93 -4.04
N ARG A 121 -3.41 13.91 -4.90
CA ARG A 121 -3.13 13.99 -6.34
C ARG A 121 -4.23 13.31 -7.16
N ILE A 122 -4.37 13.76 -8.41
CA ILE A 122 -5.29 13.17 -9.39
C ILE A 122 -5.09 11.65 -9.47
N GLY A 123 -6.20 10.90 -9.50
CA GLY A 123 -6.22 9.44 -9.59
C GLY A 123 -6.08 8.72 -8.26
N GLN A 124 -5.74 9.42 -7.16
CA GLN A 124 -5.76 8.84 -5.83
C GLN A 124 -7.19 8.62 -5.35
N VAL A 125 -7.42 7.49 -4.66
CA VAL A 125 -8.70 7.19 -4.05
C VAL A 125 -8.67 7.59 -2.58
N ILE A 126 -9.71 8.26 -2.13
CA ILE A 126 -9.91 8.67 -0.73
C ILE A 126 -11.25 8.19 -0.22
N ARG A 127 -11.33 8.02 1.10
CA ARG A 127 -12.58 7.79 1.83
C ARG A 127 -13.26 9.11 2.11
N ILE A 128 -14.56 9.15 1.86
CA ILE A 128 -15.45 10.24 2.22
C ILE A 128 -16.43 9.68 3.27
N PRO A 129 -16.40 10.19 4.51
CA PRO A 129 -17.34 9.76 5.54
C PRO A 129 -18.78 10.18 5.22
N SER A 130 -19.75 9.51 5.83
CA SER A 130 -21.17 9.90 5.71
C SER A 130 -21.44 11.22 6.43
N ALA A 131 -22.29 12.08 5.84
CA ALA A 131 -22.74 13.32 6.48
C ALA A 131 -23.46 13.10 7.83
N ALA A 132 -24.03 11.90 8.07
CA ALA A 132 -24.72 11.56 9.31
C ALA A 132 -23.78 11.23 10.49
N GLU A 133 -22.50 10.92 10.22
CA GLU A 133 -21.49 10.63 11.24
C GLU A 133 -20.59 11.85 11.55
N ALA A 134 -20.82 12.99 10.90
CA ALA A 134 -19.88 14.12 10.88
C ALA A 134 -20.36 15.38 11.60
N ILE A 135 -21.47 15.32 12.35
CA ILE A 135 -21.95 16.44 13.17
C ILE A 135 -21.88 16.06 14.65
N ASP A 136 -20.67 16.01 15.18
CA ASP A 136 -20.43 16.23 16.62
C ASP A 136 -19.23 17.21 16.77
N SER A 137 -19.59 18.46 17.10
CA SER A 137 -18.85 19.53 17.80
C SER A 137 -17.40 19.84 17.35
N THR A 138 -17.02 21.01 16.81
CA THR A 138 -17.36 22.38 17.20
C THR A 138 -17.07 23.36 16.05
N VAL A 139 -18.09 24.06 15.56
CA VAL A 139 -18.01 25.50 15.29
C VAL A 139 -19.34 26.08 15.76
N GLU A 140 -19.37 26.59 16.99
CA GLU A 140 -20.47 27.44 17.42
C GLU A 140 -20.43 28.75 16.63
N ALA A 141 -21.52 29.04 15.92
CA ALA A 141 -22.04 30.40 15.78
C ALA A 141 -23.55 30.35 15.57
N VAL A 142 -24.27 30.25 16.70
CA VAL A 142 -25.49 30.95 17.09
C VAL A 142 -26.29 31.69 15.98
N VAL A 143 -27.55 31.31 15.73
CA VAL A 143 -28.78 31.91 16.31
C VAL A 143 -30.03 31.50 15.50
N ALA A 144 -31.00 30.97 16.25
CA ALA A 144 -32.46 30.96 16.12
C ALA A 144 -33.19 31.40 14.82
N ALA A 145 -34.20 30.58 14.47
CA ALA A 145 -35.37 30.97 13.70
C ALA A 145 -36.20 32.05 14.42
N PRO A 146 -36.96 32.91 13.70
CA PRO A 146 -38.37 32.58 13.46
C PRO A 146 -39.02 33.10 12.15
N SER A 147 -40.13 32.43 11.78
CA SER A 147 -41.36 32.90 11.11
C SER A 147 -41.35 33.53 9.70
N GLU A 148 -42.12 32.90 8.79
CA GLU A 148 -42.80 33.49 7.62
C GLU A 148 -43.83 34.58 8.04
N PRO A 149 -44.16 35.62 7.22
CA PRO A 149 -44.87 35.42 5.94
C PRO A 149 -44.63 36.44 4.77
N ALA A 150 -44.94 35.93 3.58
CA ALA A 150 -45.69 36.51 2.44
C ALA A 150 -45.20 37.71 1.57
N MET A 151 -45.30 37.44 0.25
CA MET A 151 -45.61 38.30 -0.90
C MET A 151 -44.57 39.31 -1.45
N GLN A 152 -44.05 38.95 -2.62
CA GLN A 152 -43.37 39.83 -3.59
C GLN A 152 -44.37 40.61 -4.45
N PRO A 153 -43.99 41.79 -4.96
CA PRO A 153 -44.37 42.19 -6.31
C PRO A 153 -43.13 42.33 -7.22
N ALA A 154 -43.34 42.00 -8.50
CA ALA A 154 -42.36 41.95 -9.57
C ALA A 154 -41.73 43.33 -9.87
N VAL A 155 -40.40 43.38 -9.92
CA VAL A 155 -39.63 44.56 -10.36
C VAL A 155 -39.32 44.43 -11.85
N LYS A 156 -39.85 45.36 -12.67
CA LYS A 156 -39.43 45.54 -14.06
C LYS A 156 -37.97 46.01 -14.11
N PRO A 157 -37.09 45.47 -14.98
CA PRO A 157 -35.68 45.84 -15.00
C PRO A 157 -35.53 47.27 -15.53
N ARG A 158 -35.02 48.18 -14.67
CA ARG A 158 -34.44 49.44 -15.12
C ARG A 158 -32.95 49.19 -15.39
N CYS A 159 -32.49 49.40 -16.62
CA CYS A 159 -31.08 49.33 -16.97
C CYS A 159 -30.35 50.56 -16.44
N LYS A 160 -29.28 50.34 -15.67
CA LYS A 160 -28.39 51.37 -15.14
C LYS A 160 -27.27 51.73 -16.13
N ASP A 161 -26.74 50.74 -16.83
CA ASP A 161 -25.67 50.90 -17.81
C ASP A 161 -25.78 49.85 -18.94
N MET A 162 -25.10 50.08 -20.06
CA MET A 162 -25.01 49.16 -21.20
C MET A 162 -23.56 48.71 -21.41
N HIS A 163 -23.27 47.45 -21.10
CA HIS A 163 -21.94 46.87 -21.27
C HIS A 163 -21.78 46.20 -22.64
N LYS A 164 -20.75 46.58 -23.42
CA LYS A 164 -20.42 45.93 -24.68
C LYS A 164 -19.43 44.78 -24.46
N VAL A 165 -19.87 43.55 -24.68
CA VAL A 165 -19.08 42.33 -24.47
C VAL A 165 -17.80 42.32 -25.32
N LYS A 166 -16.66 42.26 -24.66
CA LYS A 166 -15.32 42.12 -25.23
C LYS A 166 -14.98 40.65 -25.51
N ARG A 167 -13.83 40.41 -26.14
CA ARG A 167 -13.36 39.06 -26.49
C ARG A 167 -12.96 38.30 -25.21
N ARG A 168 -13.52 37.10 -24.99
CA ARG A 168 -13.29 36.20 -23.83
C ARG A 168 -13.93 36.60 -22.50
N GLU A 169 -14.85 37.56 -22.49
CA GLU A 169 -15.69 37.81 -21.31
C GLU A 169 -16.77 36.72 -21.17
N THR A 170 -17.15 36.42 -19.93
CA THR A 170 -18.18 35.45 -19.54
C THR A 170 -19.25 36.12 -18.67
N ILE A 171 -20.39 35.47 -18.47
CA ILE A 171 -21.46 35.96 -17.56
C ILE A 171 -20.88 36.25 -16.18
N PHE A 172 -19.99 35.38 -15.69
CA PHE A 172 -19.27 35.54 -14.43
C PHE A 172 -18.33 36.76 -14.41
N SER A 173 -17.58 37.03 -15.50
CA SER A 173 -16.66 38.17 -15.49
C SER A 173 -17.39 39.51 -15.53
N VAL A 174 -18.50 39.60 -16.28
CA VAL A 174 -19.30 40.82 -16.40
C VAL A 174 -20.13 41.06 -15.13
N SER A 175 -20.76 40.03 -14.56
CA SER A 175 -21.53 40.18 -13.31
C SER A 175 -20.63 40.68 -12.17
N ARG A 176 -19.39 40.17 -12.12
CA ARG A 176 -18.37 40.60 -11.16
C ARG A 176 -17.86 42.02 -11.41
N GLU A 177 -17.70 42.45 -12.66
CA GLU A 177 -17.29 43.82 -13.00
C GLU A 177 -18.30 44.85 -12.48
N TYR A 178 -19.60 44.56 -12.57
CA TYR A 178 -20.67 45.48 -12.18
C TYR A 178 -21.23 45.25 -10.76
N GLY A 179 -20.69 44.29 -10.01
CA GLY A 179 -21.10 44.02 -8.64
C GLY A 179 -22.55 43.53 -8.51
N ILE A 180 -23.04 42.79 -9.50
CA ILE A 180 -24.38 42.19 -9.53
C ILE A 180 -24.26 40.66 -9.60
N SER A 181 -25.31 39.93 -9.23
CA SER A 181 -25.32 38.48 -9.40
C SER A 181 -25.47 38.07 -10.87
N GLU A 182 -24.98 36.87 -11.22
CA GLU A 182 -25.25 36.29 -12.54
C GLU A 182 -26.74 36.14 -12.80
N GLN A 183 -27.54 35.85 -11.77
CA GLN A 183 -28.99 35.74 -11.88
C GLN A 183 -29.64 37.10 -12.18
N GLU A 184 -29.19 38.19 -11.55
CA GLU A 184 -29.66 39.55 -11.85
C GLU A 184 -29.27 39.97 -13.28
N LEU A 185 -28.04 39.65 -13.71
CA LEU A 185 -27.58 39.93 -15.07
C LEU A 185 -28.37 39.12 -16.13
N ILE A 186 -28.68 37.85 -15.88
CA ILE A 186 -29.49 37.00 -16.76
C ILE A 186 -30.97 37.44 -16.74
N ALA A 187 -31.49 37.87 -15.59
CA ALA A 187 -32.86 38.38 -15.48
C ALA A 187 -33.05 39.68 -16.26
N ALA A 188 -32.03 40.55 -16.29
CA ALA A 188 -32.01 41.78 -17.07
C ALA A 188 -31.74 41.56 -18.57
N ASN A 189 -31.13 40.42 -18.94
CA ASN A 189 -30.79 40.04 -20.32
C ASN A 189 -31.21 38.59 -20.61
N PRO A 190 -32.51 38.30 -20.77
CA PRO A 190 -33.01 36.93 -20.93
C PRO A 190 -32.38 36.15 -22.09
N GLU A 191 -31.89 36.85 -23.12
CA GLU A 191 -31.20 36.28 -24.27
C GLU A 191 -29.86 35.61 -23.91
N LEU A 192 -29.26 35.92 -22.74
CA LEU A 192 -28.05 35.25 -22.24
C LEU A 192 -28.23 33.75 -22.02
N LYS A 193 -29.48 33.26 -21.89
CA LYS A 193 -29.79 31.82 -21.86
C LYS A 193 -29.32 31.07 -23.12
N ASN A 194 -29.17 31.79 -24.24
CA ASN A 194 -28.70 31.26 -25.51
C ASN A 194 -27.18 31.47 -25.75
N GLY A 195 -26.46 31.93 -24.72
CA GLY A 195 -25.02 32.19 -24.76
C GLY A 195 -24.66 33.64 -25.10
N MET A 196 -23.52 34.11 -24.58
CA MET A 196 -23.03 35.48 -24.72
C MET A 196 -22.16 35.63 -25.99
N LYS A 197 -22.43 36.64 -26.83
CA LYS A 197 -21.68 36.89 -28.09
C LYS A 197 -20.79 38.13 -27.99
N LYS A 198 -19.59 38.06 -28.57
CA LYS A 198 -18.69 39.22 -28.68
C LYS A 198 -19.38 40.38 -29.42
N GLY A 199 -19.28 41.57 -28.86
CA GLY A 199 -19.85 42.81 -29.41
C GLY A 199 -21.33 43.03 -29.10
N GLN A 200 -21.98 42.08 -28.41
CA GLN A 200 -23.33 42.23 -27.87
C GLN A 200 -23.35 43.26 -26.74
N PHE A 201 -24.43 44.03 -26.63
CA PHE A 201 -24.64 44.95 -25.52
C PHE A 201 -25.56 44.31 -24.47
N LEU A 202 -25.18 44.38 -23.20
CA LEU A 202 -25.92 43.84 -22.05
C LEU A 202 -26.40 44.99 -21.16
N CYS A 203 -27.68 44.96 -20.79
CA CYS A 203 -28.30 45.79 -19.77
C CYS A 203 -27.78 45.39 -18.39
N ILE A 204 -27.11 46.30 -17.69
CA ILE A 204 -26.68 46.12 -16.31
C ILE A 204 -27.78 46.70 -15.41
N PRO A 205 -28.52 45.91 -14.60
CA PRO A 205 -29.58 46.41 -13.73
C PRO A 205 -29.04 47.19 -12.53
N TYR A 206 -29.89 47.98 -11.87
CA TYR A 206 -29.57 48.57 -10.57
C TYR A 206 -29.35 47.45 -9.53
N PRO A 207 -28.29 47.52 -8.70
CA PRO A 207 -28.13 46.61 -7.56
C PRO A 207 -29.31 46.77 -6.61
N SER A 208 -29.94 45.66 -6.21
CA SER A 208 -31.07 45.69 -5.28
C SER A 208 -30.59 46.17 -3.89
N GLU A 209 -31.12 47.29 -3.39
CA GLU A 209 -30.82 47.82 -2.05
C GLU A 209 -31.27 46.83 -0.97
N LYS A 210 -30.33 46.37 -0.13
CA LYS A 210 -30.66 45.60 1.08
C LYS A 210 -30.80 46.55 2.27
N PRO A 211 -31.83 46.39 3.15
CA PRO A 211 -31.99 47.20 4.35
C PRO A 211 -30.82 47.00 5.32
N THR A 212 -30.34 48.11 5.85
CA THR A 212 -29.24 48.23 6.79
C THR A 212 -29.63 47.66 8.16
N VAL A 213 -29.09 46.49 8.51
CA VAL A 213 -28.93 46.05 9.90
C VAL A 213 -27.44 46.10 10.19
N THR A 214 -27.06 46.80 11.25
CA THR A 214 -25.69 46.88 11.77
C THR A 214 -25.21 45.48 12.15
N VAL A 215 -24.44 44.86 11.26
CA VAL A 215 -23.66 43.64 11.49
C VAL A 215 -22.17 44.07 11.52
N PRO A 216 -21.35 43.57 12.45
CA PRO A 216 -19.93 43.91 12.50
C PRO A 216 -19.26 43.60 11.15
N LYS A 217 -18.30 44.45 10.75
CA LYS A 217 -17.54 44.28 9.51
C LYS A 217 -16.95 42.86 9.44
N THR A 218 -17.38 42.06 8.46
CA THR A 218 -16.69 40.83 8.06
C THR A 218 -16.34 40.91 6.59
N ASP A 219 -15.06 40.71 6.30
CA ASP A 219 -14.36 41.00 5.05
C ASP A 219 -14.91 40.32 3.81
N ALA A 220 -15.00 41.08 2.71
CA ALA A 220 -15.50 40.66 1.41
C ALA A 220 -14.45 39.91 0.53
N ASN A 221 -13.50 39.19 1.13
CA ASN A 221 -12.50 38.39 0.38
C ASN A 221 -12.14 37.09 1.13
N ILE A 222 -13.03 36.10 1.15
CA ILE A 222 -12.65 34.75 1.60
C ILE A 222 -12.08 33.99 0.40
N ILE A 223 -10.76 34.02 0.26
CA ILE A 223 -10.03 33.08 -0.60
C ILE A 223 -10.23 31.69 0.03
N PRO A 224 -10.69 30.67 -0.71
CA PRO A 224 -10.84 29.34 -0.14
C PRO A 224 -9.46 28.82 0.31
N PRO A 225 -9.37 28.15 1.47
CA PRO A 225 -8.09 27.66 1.99
C PRO A 225 -7.47 26.66 1.01
N SER A 226 -6.15 26.73 0.90
CA SER A 226 -5.36 25.77 0.14
C SER A 226 -5.35 24.40 0.81
N ASP A 227 -5.04 23.35 0.04
CA ASP A 227 -4.90 21.99 0.60
C ASP A 227 -3.83 21.95 1.70
N SER A 228 -2.69 22.64 1.49
CA SER A 228 -1.62 22.74 2.49
C SER A 228 -2.08 23.37 3.80
N GLU A 229 -2.93 24.39 3.76
CA GLU A 229 -3.50 25.01 4.96
C GLU A 229 -4.44 24.04 5.67
N LEU A 230 -5.37 23.41 4.95
CA LEU A 230 -6.32 22.45 5.50
C LEU A 230 -5.63 21.23 6.12
N PHE A 231 -4.62 20.66 5.47
CA PHE A 231 -3.87 19.54 6.05
C PHE A 231 -3.06 19.97 7.28
N ARG A 232 -2.50 21.18 7.30
CA ARG A 232 -1.75 21.70 8.45
C ARG A 232 -2.66 21.93 9.66
N GLU A 233 -3.85 22.46 9.45
CA GLU A 233 -4.84 22.70 10.52
C GLU A 233 -5.37 21.40 11.12
N ASN A 234 -5.45 20.34 10.32
CA ASN A 234 -5.92 19.03 10.77
C ASN A 234 -4.80 18.14 11.32
N LYS A 235 -3.56 18.63 11.40
CA LYS A 235 -2.44 17.85 11.93
C LYS A 235 -2.51 17.78 13.45
N GLU A 236 -2.46 16.56 14.00
CA GLU A 236 -2.37 16.38 15.45
C GLU A 236 -1.08 16.97 16.02
N VAL A 237 -1.18 17.52 17.24
CA VAL A 237 -0.04 18.00 18.00
C VAL A 237 0.86 16.80 18.36
N PRO A 238 2.17 16.83 18.03
CA PRO A 238 3.10 15.79 18.41
C PRO A 238 3.11 15.55 19.93
N LYS A 239 2.97 14.28 20.34
CA LYS A 239 2.99 13.84 21.75
C LYS A 239 4.27 13.06 22.01
N SER A 240 5.09 13.54 22.93
CA SER A 240 6.21 12.79 23.48
C SER A 240 5.71 11.66 24.39
N ILE A 241 6.41 10.52 24.40
CA ILE A 241 6.10 9.38 25.27
C ILE A 241 7.23 9.26 26.30
N SER A 242 6.92 9.52 27.57
CA SER A 242 7.91 9.43 28.65
C SER A 242 8.18 7.99 29.06
N THR A 243 7.13 7.19 29.22
CA THR A 243 7.19 5.74 29.45
C THR A 243 6.36 5.04 28.39
N ILE A 244 6.99 4.13 27.64
CA ILE A 244 6.33 3.37 26.59
C ILE A 244 5.58 2.21 27.23
N LYS A 245 4.25 2.15 27.05
CA LYS A 245 3.42 1.01 27.42
C LYS A 245 3.33 0.04 26.24
N ALA A 246 3.96 -1.11 26.38
CA ALA A 246 4.00 -2.14 25.34
C ALA A 246 3.36 -3.43 25.85
N ALA A 247 2.54 -4.08 25.04
CA ALA A 247 2.02 -5.41 25.33
C ALA A 247 2.54 -6.45 24.33
N LEU A 248 2.85 -7.65 24.83
CA LEU A 248 3.28 -8.80 24.04
C LEU A 248 2.28 -9.95 24.24
N LEU A 249 1.59 -10.33 23.16
CA LEU A 249 0.56 -11.39 23.17
C LEU A 249 1.07 -12.58 22.35
N LEU A 250 1.59 -13.60 23.03
CA LEU A 250 2.20 -14.77 22.39
C LEU A 250 1.72 -16.08 23.05
N PRO A 251 1.63 -17.18 22.29
CA PRO A 251 1.38 -18.52 22.84
C PRO A 251 2.69 -19.11 23.40
N PHE A 252 2.87 -19.10 24.73
CA PHE A 252 4.15 -19.50 25.36
C PHE A 252 4.35 -21.03 25.49
N ASP A 253 3.36 -21.83 25.09
CA ASP A 253 3.52 -23.26 24.88
C ASP A 253 4.44 -23.58 23.69
N ASP A 254 4.65 -22.62 22.79
CA ASP A 254 5.56 -22.70 21.66
C ASP A 254 6.95 -22.14 22.01
N LYS A 255 7.98 -23.00 21.99
CA LYS A 255 9.38 -22.62 22.27
C LYS A 255 9.87 -21.46 21.40
N ARG A 256 9.37 -21.34 20.16
CA ARG A 256 9.72 -20.23 19.26
C ARG A 256 9.26 -18.89 19.81
N MET A 257 8.12 -18.85 20.48
CA MET A 257 7.58 -17.64 21.10
C MET A 257 8.33 -17.27 22.37
N VAL A 258 8.79 -18.27 23.12
CA VAL A 258 9.70 -18.07 24.26
C VAL A 258 10.99 -17.42 23.76
N GLU A 259 11.63 -17.96 22.70
CA GLU A 259 12.83 -17.36 22.13
C GLU A 259 12.61 -15.94 21.61
N TYR A 260 11.48 -15.67 20.94
CA TYR A 260 11.11 -14.32 20.51
C TYR A 260 11.03 -13.36 21.70
N TYR A 261 10.38 -13.77 22.78
CA TYR A 261 10.27 -12.95 23.98
C TYR A 261 11.63 -12.69 24.64
N GLU A 262 12.51 -13.69 24.69
CA GLU A 262 13.88 -13.53 25.20
C GLU A 262 14.67 -12.50 24.38
N GLY A 263 14.61 -12.59 23.06
CA GLY A 263 15.17 -11.58 22.16
C GLY A 263 14.59 -10.18 22.39
N PHE A 264 13.27 -10.09 22.58
CA PHE A 264 12.56 -8.85 22.85
C PHE A 264 13.02 -8.21 24.18
N LEU A 265 13.24 -9.01 25.23
CA LEU A 265 13.78 -8.53 26.51
C LEU A 265 15.20 -7.97 26.36
N MET A 266 16.04 -8.57 25.53
CA MET A 266 17.37 -8.02 25.24
C MET A 266 17.30 -6.66 24.53
N ALA A 267 16.29 -6.42 23.69
CA ALA A 267 16.04 -5.11 23.09
C ALA A 267 15.57 -4.08 24.14
N VAL A 268 14.65 -4.48 25.03
CA VAL A 268 14.21 -3.64 26.16
C VAL A 268 15.39 -3.25 27.06
N ASP A 269 16.24 -4.21 27.41
CA ASP A 269 17.47 -3.98 28.19
C ASP A 269 18.42 -2.99 27.49
N SER A 270 18.64 -3.18 26.19
CA SER A 270 19.48 -2.29 25.39
C SER A 270 18.96 -0.84 25.40
N LEU A 271 17.65 -0.65 25.29
CA LEU A 271 17.02 0.68 25.31
C LEU A 271 16.99 1.30 26.72
N LYS A 272 16.77 0.49 27.75
CA LYS A 272 16.80 0.94 29.14
C LYS A 272 18.17 1.50 29.52
N ARG A 273 19.27 0.90 29.03
CA ARG A 273 20.63 1.45 29.20
C ARG A 273 20.83 2.81 28.53
N THR A 274 20.00 3.18 27.56
CA THR A 274 20.02 4.49 26.91
C THR A 274 19.04 5.50 27.53
N GLY A 275 18.40 5.14 28.65
CA GLY A 275 17.46 6.01 29.37
C GLY A 275 16.00 5.89 28.94
N THR A 276 15.65 4.96 28.04
CA THR A 276 14.26 4.72 27.65
C THR A 276 13.50 4.01 28.77
N SER A 277 12.35 4.56 29.17
CA SER A 277 11.44 3.95 30.15
C SER A 277 10.35 3.13 29.44
N ILE A 278 10.16 1.88 29.86
CA ILE A 278 9.26 0.90 29.20
C ILE A 278 8.49 0.11 30.27
N ASP A 279 7.17 0.15 30.20
CA ASP A 279 6.27 -0.75 30.91
C ASP A 279 5.86 -1.89 29.96
N LEU A 280 6.42 -3.08 30.16
CA LEU A 280 6.16 -4.25 29.33
C LEU A 280 5.14 -5.18 30.00
N TYR A 281 4.02 -5.40 29.32
CA TYR A 281 2.97 -6.33 29.72
C TYR A 281 3.03 -7.58 28.83
N VAL A 282 3.12 -8.75 29.44
CA VAL A 282 3.28 -10.01 28.70
C VAL A 282 2.11 -10.92 29.04
N TYR A 283 1.40 -11.38 28.03
CA TYR A 283 0.23 -12.23 28.18
C TYR A 283 0.37 -13.50 27.36
N ASP A 284 0.10 -14.64 28.00
CA ASP A 284 -0.05 -15.91 27.31
C ASP A 284 -1.37 -15.92 26.54
N CYS A 285 -1.26 -15.92 25.22
CA CYS A 285 -2.38 -15.89 24.29
C CYS A 285 -2.35 -17.17 23.45
N ASN A 286 -2.97 -18.21 24.00
CA ASN A 286 -3.14 -19.53 23.39
C ASN A 286 -4.05 -19.47 22.13
N LYS A 287 -4.52 -20.60 21.62
CA LYS A 287 -5.35 -20.61 20.39
C LYS A 287 -6.78 -20.18 20.67
N GLU A 288 -7.27 -20.35 21.88
CA GLU A 288 -8.67 -20.17 22.22
C GLU A 288 -9.05 -18.68 22.27
N SER A 289 -10.13 -18.28 21.60
CA SER A 289 -10.57 -16.87 21.57
C SER A 289 -10.92 -16.31 22.96
N SER A 290 -11.21 -17.17 23.93
CA SER A 290 -11.43 -16.79 25.32
C SER A 290 -10.20 -16.15 25.95
N SER A 291 -8.98 -16.63 25.64
CA SER A 291 -7.75 -16.05 26.19
C SER A 291 -7.58 -14.61 25.73
N LEU A 292 -7.75 -14.35 24.43
CA LEU A 292 -7.67 -13.01 23.87
C LEU A 292 -8.72 -12.08 24.49
N ASN A 293 -9.98 -12.51 24.59
CA ASN A 293 -11.04 -11.69 25.14
C ASN A 293 -10.78 -11.30 26.61
N SER A 294 -10.29 -12.23 27.42
CA SER A 294 -9.90 -11.97 28.81
C SER A 294 -8.73 -10.99 28.92
N ILE A 295 -7.78 -11.04 28.00
CA ILE A 295 -6.68 -10.08 27.93
C ILE A 295 -7.21 -8.69 27.54
N LEU A 296 -7.98 -8.59 26.46
CA LEU A 296 -8.51 -7.32 25.94
C LEU A 296 -9.51 -6.62 26.88
N ALA A 297 -10.14 -7.37 27.80
CA ALA A 297 -11.02 -6.81 28.82
C ALA A 297 -10.28 -6.00 29.90
N LYS A 298 -8.96 -6.18 30.04
CA LYS A 298 -8.14 -5.50 31.05
C LYS A 298 -8.04 -4.01 30.77
N SER A 299 -8.12 -3.18 31.82
CA SER A 299 -8.19 -1.72 31.66
C SER A 299 -6.89 -1.12 31.14
N GLU A 300 -5.74 -1.71 31.48
CA GLU A 300 -4.43 -1.30 31.01
C GLU A 300 -4.31 -1.40 29.47
N MET A 301 -4.97 -2.39 28.85
CA MET A 301 -4.84 -2.65 27.41
C MET A 301 -5.31 -1.49 26.55
N LYS A 302 -6.26 -0.68 27.03
CA LYS A 302 -6.78 0.49 26.28
C LYS A 302 -5.79 1.64 26.18
N ASN A 303 -4.74 1.62 26.99
CA ASN A 303 -3.75 2.70 27.10
C ASN A 303 -2.36 2.28 26.60
N MET A 304 -2.26 1.18 25.84
CA MET A 304 -0.99 0.74 25.25
C MET A 304 -0.57 1.68 24.12
N ASN A 305 0.73 1.94 24.00
CA ASN A 305 1.26 2.63 22.82
C ASN A 305 1.43 1.66 21.64
N VAL A 306 1.75 0.40 21.96
CA VAL A 306 1.99 -0.66 20.98
C VAL A 306 1.65 -2.04 21.54
N ILE A 307 1.10 -2.89 20.69
CA ILE A 307 0.88 -4.32 20.94
C ILE A 307 1.68 -5.11 19.91
N PHE A 308 2.45 -6.09 20.35
CA PHE A 308 3.16 -7.05 19.51
C PHE A 308 2.44 -8.40 19.54
N GLY A 309 2.18 -8.96 18.36
CA GLY A 309 1.40 -10.16 18.17
C GLY A 309 0.18 -9.92 17.26
N PRO A 310 -0.71 -10.91 17.10
CA PRO A 310 -0.64 -12.25 17.68
C PRO A 310 0.15 -13.21 16.76
N ALA A 311 0.52 -14.38 17.29
CA ALA A 311 1.03 -15.49 16.46
C ALA A 311 -0.10 -16.22 15.72
N GLN A 312 -1.29 -16.29 16.33
CA GLN A 312 -2.43 -17.04 15.78
C GLN A 312 -3.26 -16.19 14.82
N GLN A 313 -3.55 -16.75 13.64
CA GLN A 313 -4.27 -16.03 12.59
C GLN A 313 -5.67 -15.59 13.03
N GLN A 314 -6.40 -16.44 13.76
CA GLN A 314 -7.76 -16.14 14.22
C GLN A 314 -7.83 -14.95 15.19
N HIS A 315 -6.71 -14.59 15.82
CA HIS A 315 -6.62 -13.47 16.75
C HIS A 315 -6.35 -12.13 16.05
N ILE A 316 -5.90 -12.14 14.79
CA ILE A 316 -5.52 -10.93 14.07
C ILE A 316 -6.71 -9.97 13.93
N LYS A 317 -7.86 -10.45 13.46
CA LYS A 317 -9.04 -9.60 13.24
C LYS A 317 -9.60 -8.95 14.52
N PRO A 318 -9.90 -9.70 15.61
CA PRO A 318 -10.38 -9.07 16.84
C PRO A 318 -9.33 -8.14 17.47
N LEU A 319 -8.05 -8.48 17.41
CA LEU A 319 -6.98 -7.62 17.94
C LEU A 319 -6.80 -6.35 17.09
N ALA A 320 -6.91 -6.46 15.77
CA ALA A 320 -6.91 -5.31 14.86
C ALA A 320 -8.08 -4.37 15.14
N ALA A 321 -9.29 -4.90 15.35
CA ALA A 321 -10.46 -4.10 15.70
C ALA A 321 -10.27 -3.38 17.04
N PHE A 322 -9.71 -4.07 18.05
CA PHE A 322 -9.37 -3.46 19.33
C PHE A 322 -8.32 -2.36 19.18
N ALA A 323 -7.24 -2.62 18.45
CA ALA A 323 -6.17 -1.67 18.21
C ALA A 323 -6.68 -0.40 17.51
N LYS A 324 -7.51 -0.56 16.46
CA LYS A 324 -8.14 0.55 15.74
C LYS A 324 -9.06 1.39 16.62
N LYS A 325 -9.81 0.76 17.52
CA LYS A 325 -10.76 1.44 18.41
C LYS A 325 -10.06 2.29 19.48
N ASN A 326 -8.84 1.95 19.85
CA ASN A 326 -8.10 2.60 20.95
C ASN A 326 -6.84 3.33 20.45
N ASP A 327 -6.68 3.53 19.15
CA ASP A 327 -5.52 4.18 18.52
C ASP A 327 -4.15 3.57 18.89
N ILE A 328 -4.12 2.23 18.99
CA ILE A 328 -2.94 1.47 19.41
C ILE A 328 -2.23 0.87 18.20
N ARG A 329 -0.91 1.04 18.11
CA ARG A 329 -0.11 0.38 17.07
C ARG A 329 -0.11 -1.13 17.28
N LEU A 330 -0.46 -1.89 16.25
CA LEU A 330 -0.45 -3.35 16.27
C LEU A 330 0.64 -3.88 15.35
N VAL A 331 1.71 -4.41 15.93
CA VAL A 331 2.83 -5.02 15.22
C VAL A 331 2.57 -6.52 15.09
N ILE A 332 2.42 -7.02 13.86
CA ILE A 332 2.15 -8.42 13.55
C ILE A 332 3.43 -9.07 13.00
N PRO A 333 4.19 -9.81 13.83
CA PRO A 333 5.53 -10.27 13.46
C PRO A 333 5.54 -11.49 12.53
N PHE A 334 4.53 -12.35 12.63
CA PHE A 334 4.63 -13.73 12.16
C PHE A 334 3.81 -14.03 10.89
N SER A 335 2.56 -13.56 10.83
CA SER A 335 1.67 -13.83 9.71
C SER A 335 2.10 -13.04 8.48
N SER A 336 2.10 -13.65 7.30
CA SER A 336 2.16 -12.93 6.01
C SER A 336 0.77 -12.70 5.40
N LYS A 337 -0.29 -13.20 6.06
CA LYS A 337 -1.65 -13.11 5.53
C LYS A 337 -2.15 -11.68 5.50
N GLU A 338 -2.66 -11.35 4.33
CA GLU A 338 -3.19 -10.06 3.94
C GLU A 338 -4.63 -9.87 4.45
N GLY A 339 -5.07 -8.62 4.62
CA GLY A 339 -6.46 -8.32 4.94
C GLY A 339 -6.62 -7.10 5.84
N GLU A 340 -6.37 -7.27 7.13
CA GLU A 340 -6.62 -6.21 8.13
C GLU A 340 -5.71 -4.99 7.90
N VAL A 341 -4.47 -5.21 7.45
CA VAL A 341 -3.52 -4.13 7.14
C VAL A 341 -4.08 -3.16 6.10
N PHE A 342 -4.95 -3.59 5.18
CA PHE A 342 -5.50 -2.69 4.15
C PHE A 342 -6.60 -1.76 4.65
N ASN A 343 -7.10 -1.96 5.88
CA ASN A 343 -8.26 -1.23 6.43
C ASN A 343 -8.02 -0.65 7.83
N ASN A 344 -6.84 -0.86 8.39
CA ASN A 344 -6.49 -0.42 9.72
C ASN A 344 -5.16 0.35 9.72
N PRO A 345 -5.18 1.67 9.97
CA PRO A 345 -4.00 2.52 9.84
C PRO A 345 -2.94 2.27 10.90
N PHE A 346 -3.26 1.51 11.96
CA PHE A 346 -2.39 1.22 13.08
C PHE A 346 -1.63 -0.11 12.96
N ILE A 347 -1.88 -0.89 11.91
CA ILE A 347 -1.21 -2.18 11.72
C ILE A 347 0.16 -2.01 11.10
N TYR A 348 1.12 -2.75 11.62
CA TYR A 348 2.45 -2.94 11.07
C TYR A 348 2.68 -4.43 10.80
N GLN A 349 2.71 -4.79 9.52
CA GLN A 349 2.97 -6.16 9.08
C GLN A 349 4.47 -6.37 8.90
N ILE A 350 5.11 -7.15 9.77
CA ILE A 350 6.56 -7.42 9.67
C ILE A 350 6.86 -8.41 8.56
N ASN A 351 6.13 -9.52 8.53
CA ASN A 351 6.29 -10.52 7.50
C ASN A 351 5.56 -10.04 6.24
N THR A 352 6.35 -9.64 5.23
CA THR A 352 5.86 -9.04 4.00
C THR A 352 4.86 -9.96 3.31
N PRO A 353 3.68 -9.46 2.94
CA PRO A 353 2.78 -10.26 2.14
C PRO A 353 3.38 -10.66 0.79
N GLN A 354 3.03 -11.85 0.32
CA GLN A 354 3.69 -12.49 -0.83
C GLN A 354 3.60 -11.65 -2.10
N SER A 355 2.46 -11.00 -2.35
CA SER A 355 2.25 -10.13 -3.52
C SER A 355 3.22 -8.94 -3.55
N TYR A 356 3.45 -8.32 -2.40
CA TYR A 356 4.41 -7.23 -2.24
C TYR A 356 5.85 -7.74 -2.30
N LEU A 357 6.16 -8.82 -1.58
CA LEU A 357 7.50 -9.43 -1.57
C LEU A 357 7.98 -9.74 -2.99
N TYR A 358 7.14 -10.41 -3.77
CA TYR A 358 7.46 -10.79 -5.14
C TYR A 358 7.67 -9.58 -6.05
N SER A 359 6.81 -8.57 -5.92
CA SER A 359 6.96 -7.33 -6.68
C SER A 359 8.29 -6.62 -6.38
N GLU A 360 8.75 -6.60 -5.12
CA GLU A 360 10.05 -6.02 -4.77
C GLU A 360 11.20 -6.89 -5.31
N VAL A 361 11.10 -8.22 -5.24
CA VAL A 361 12.11 -9.13 -5.81
C VAL A 361 12.29 -8.92 -7.31
N TYR A 362 11.20 -8.82 -8.09
CA TYR A 362 11.31 -8.61 -9.54
C TYR A 362 11.92 -7.24 -9.87
N GLU A 363 11.53 -6.20 -9.12
CA GLU A 363 12.11 -4.87 -9.28
C GLU A 363 13.61 -4.88 -9.04
N HIS A 364 14.04 -5.42 -7.90
CA HIS A 364 15.44 -5.47 -7.54
C HIS A 364 16.22 -6.35 -8.51
N PHE A 365 15.69 -7.51 -8.91
CA PHE A 365 16.34 -8.36 -9.91
C PHE A 365 16.56 -7.63 -11.23
N THR A 366 15.52 -7.02 -11.80
CA THR A 366 15.63 -6.34 -13.10
C THR A 366 16.47 -5.05 -13.05
N ARG A 367 16.51 -4.38 -11.89
CA ARG A 367 17.37 -3.21 -11.67
C ARG A 367 18.84 -3.59 -11.50
N GLN A 368 19.13 -4.66 -10.76
CA GLN A 368 20.50 -5.12 -10.52
C GLN A 368 21.09 -5.84 -11.73
N PHE A 369 20.27 -6.58 -12.48
CA PHE A 369 20.71 -7.41 -13.59
C PHE A 369 20.01 -7.03 -14.92
N PRO A 370 20.18 -5.79 -15.42
CA PRO A 370 19.50 -5.35 -16.64
C PRO A 370 19.97 -6.09 -17.90
N ASN A 371 21.19 -6.66 -17.88
CA ASN A 371 21.75 -7.46 -18.98
C ASN A 371 21.65 -8.98 -18.73
N ALA A 372 20.66 -9.42 -17.95
CA ALA A 372 20.43 -10.83 -17.69
C ALA A 372 19.97 -11.60 -18.95
N ASN A 373 20.28 -12.89 -18.98
CA ASN A 373 19.63 -13.93 -19.75
C ASN A 373 19.09 -14.96 -18.74
N VAL A 374 17.77 -15.16 -18.68
CA VAL A 374 17.16 -16.02 -17.67
C VAL A 374 16.80 -17.38 -18.26
N ILE A 375 17.33 -18.45 -17.67
CA ILE A 375 17.02 -19.84 -17.98
C ILE A 375 16.23 -20.45 -16.81
N LEU A 376 14.94 -20.69 -17.02
CA LEU A 376 14.10 -21.35 -16.04
C LEU A 376 14.25 -22.87 -16.15
N LEU A 377 14.44 -23.53 -15.00
CA LEU A 377 14.51 -24.99 -14.90
C LEU A 377 13.20 -25.52 -14.34
N GLU A 378 12.36 -26.09 -15.21
CA GLU A 378 11.09 -26.70 -14.83
C GLU A 378 11.35 -27.97 -14.00
N SER A 379 11.01 -27.88 -12.72
CA SER A 379 11.17 -28.94 -11.75
C SER A 379 10.07 -30.00 -11.89
N ALA A 380 10.40 -31.27 -11.63
CA ALA A 380 9.40 -32.32 -11.48
C ALA A 380 8.58 -32.16 -10.19
N VAL A 381 9.09 -31.43 -9.20
CA VAL A 381 8.40 -31.07 -7.96
C VAL A 381 7.68 -29.74 -8.20
N VAL A 382 6.35 -29.72 -8.04
CA VAL A 382 5.54 -28.51 -8.24
C VAL A 382 5.29 -27.83 -6.90
N ASP A 383 6.01 -26.74 -6.65
CA ASP A 383 5.75 -25.85 -5.51
C ASP A 383 4.67 -24.84 -5.88
N LYS A 384 3.47 -25.01 -5.29
CA LYS A 384 2.29 -24.19 -5.63
C LYS A 384 2.52 -22.69 -5.42
N ASP A 385 3.28 -22.31 -4.40
CA ASP A 385 3.64 -20.93 -4.08
C ASP A 385 4.62 -20.33 -5.10
N LYS A 386 5.47 -21.15 -5.76
CA LYS A 386 6.41 -20.68 -6.78
C LYS A 386 5.78 -20.49 -8.15
N VAL A 387 4.62 -21.09 -8.41
CA VAL A 387 3.88 -20.89 -9.68
C VAL A 387 3.55 -19.41 -9.88
N GLU A 388 3.04 -18.74 -8.85
CA GLU A 388 2.73 -17.31 -8.90
C GLU A 388 3.99 -16.46 -9.04
N PHE A 389 5.07 -16.85 -8.33
CA PHE A 389 6.37 -16.20 -8.45
C PHE A 389 6.90 -16.22 -9.89
N ILE A 390 6.98 -17.41 -10.49
CA ILE A 390 7.53 -17.59 -11.84
C ILE A 390 6.66 -16.88 -12.88
N LYS A 391 5.33 -16.90 -12.72
CA LYS A 391 4.41 -16.15 -13.59
C LYS A 391 4.69 -14.63 -13.52
N GLY A 392 4.80 -14.08 -12.31
CA GLY A 392 5.09 -12.66 -12.10
C GLY A 392 6.48 -12.25 -12.61
N LEU A 393 7.50 -13.06 -12.35
CA LEU A 393 8.86 -12.84 -12.83
C LEU A 393 8.92 -12.82 -14.36
N LYS A 394 8.32 -13.80 -15.05
CA LYS A 394 8.25 -13.82 -16.53
C LYS A 394 7.62 -12.54 -17.10
N GLN A 395 6.58 -12.04 -16.44
CA GLN A 395 5.91 -10.81 -16.85
C GLN A 395 6.82 -9.58 -16.70
N GLU A 396 7.48 -9.43 -15.54
CA GLU A 396 8.38 -8.31 -15.31
C GLU A 396 9.56 -8.34 -16.30
N LEU A 397 10.19 -9.50 -16.47
CA LEU A 397 11.31 -9.71 -17.41
C LEU A 397 10.91 -9.35 -18.85
N GLY A 398 9.74 -9.83 -19.30
CA GLY A 398 9.21 -9.50 -20.63
C GLY A 398 8.96 -8.00 -20.81
N SER A 399 8.46 -7.31 -19.77
CA SER A 399 8.25 -5.85 -19.82
C SER A 399 9.55 -5.05 -19.94
N LYS A 400 10.67 -5.62 -19.48
CA LYS A 400 12.02 -5.03 -19.54
C LYS A 400 12.84 -5.52 -20.74
N GLY A 401 12.29 -6.41 -21.57
CA GLY A 401 13.02 -6.99 -22.72
C GLY A 401 14.12 -7.97 -22.32
N ILE A 402 14.08 -8.52 -21.09
CA ILE A 402 15.05 -9.51 -20.62
C ILE A 402 14.66 -10.89 -21.18
N PRO A 403 15.55 -11.59 -21.91
CA PRO A 403 15.25 -12.91 -22.47
C PRO A 403 14.94 -13.96 -21.40
N VAL A 404 13.95 -14.80 -21.67
CA VAL A 404 13.60 -15.95 -20.83
C VAL A 404 13.47 -17.21 -21.69
N LYS A 405 14.22 -18.25 -21.33
CA LYS A 405 14.09 -19.61 -21.89
C LYS A 405 13.65 -20.57 -20.79
N THR A 406 12.88 -21.60 -21.11
CA THR A 406 12.50 -22.65 -20.16
C THR A 406 13.04 -23.98 -20.65
N LEU A 407 13.69 -24.71 -19.76
CA LEU A 407 14.22 -26.06 -19.96
C LEU A 407 13.72 -26.96 -18.82
N LYS A 408 13.72 -28.28 -19.01
CA LYS A 408 13.45 -29.23 -17.92
C LYS A 408 14.64 -29.30 -16.97
N GLU A 409 14.42 -29.58 -15.69
CA GLU A 409 15.50 -29.75 -14.70
C GLU A 409 16.50 -30.87 -15.05
N ASN A 410 16.09 -31.84 -15.87
CA ASN A 410 16.94 -32.93 -16.35
C ASN A 410 17.47 -32.73 -17.78
N ALA A 411 17.47 -31.49 -18.29
CA ALA A 411 17.98 -31.19 -19.61
C ALA A 411 19.47 -31.60 -19.74
N PRO A 412 19.88 -32.16 -20.89
CA PRO A 412 21.28 -32.52 -21.10
C PRO A 412 22.17 -31.27 -21.17
N VAL A 413 23.46 -31.42 -20.84
CA VAL A 413 24.41 -30.29 -20.74
C VAL A 413 24.51 -29.51 -22.06
N GLU A 414 24.36 -30.18 -23.20
CA GLU A 414 24.35 -29.55 -24.53
C GLU A 414 23.17 -28.58 -24.69
N ALA A 415 22.00 -28.92 -24.15
CA ALA A 415 20.83 -28.06 -24.18
C ALA A 415 20.98 -26.85 -23.23
N LEU A 416 21.63 -27.06 -22.08
CA LEU A 416 21.99 -25.98 -21.15
C LEU A 416 23.00 -25.03 -21.81
N LYS A 417 24.05 -25.56 -22.45
CA LYS A 417 25.06 -24.79 -23.18
C LYS A 417 24.45 -23.97 -24.32
N ALA A 418 23.54 -24.57 -25.09
CA ALA A 418 22.80 -23.87 -26.15
C ALA A 418 21.81 -22.80 -25.66
N ALA A 419 21.59 -22.69 -24.35
CA ALA A 419 20.78 -21.62 -23.75
C ALA A 419 21.61 -20.43 -23.23
N LEU A 420 22.94 -20.55 -23.20
CA LEU A 420 23.84 -19.50 -22.73
C LEU A 420 24.01 -18.39 -23.76
N HIS A 421 24.22 -17.18 -23.24
CA HIS A 421 24.63 -16.00 -23.98
C HIS A 421 25.97 -15.50 -23.41
N ASN A 422 27.02 -15.48 -24.24
CA ASN A 422 28.38 -15.14 -23.80
C ASN A 422 28.54 -13.67 -23.38
N ASP A 423 27.71 -12.77 -23.92
CA ASP A 423 27.70 -11.33 -23.64
C ASP A 423 26.78 -10.93 -22.48
N LYS A 424 26.15 -11.90 -21.81
CA LYS A 424 25.12 -11.68 -20.77
C LYS A 424 25.44 -12.36 -19.44
N GLU A 425 24.69 -11.98 -18.41
CA GLU A 425 24.66 -12.69 -17.13
C GLU A 425 23.63 -13.83 -17.22
N ASN A 426 24.04 -15.10 -17.20
CA ASN A 426 23.16 -16.24 -17.39
C ASN A 426 22.62 -16.74 -16.06
N PHE A 427 21.38 -16.41 -15.73
CA PHE A 427 20.72 -16.79 -14.50
C PHE A 427 19.88 -18.05 -14.67
N PHE A 428 20.25 -19.12 -13.97
CA PHE A 428 19.43 -20.31 -13.83
C PHE A 428 18.49 -20.16 -12.64
N ILE A 429 17.19 -20.35 -12.87
CA ILE A 429 16.16 -20.22 -11.82
C ILE A 429 15.26 -21.47 -11.85
N PRO A 430 15.34 -22.36 -10.86
CA PRO A 430 14.45 -23.51 -10.79
C PRO A 430 13.02 -23.07 -10.45
N THR A 431 12.01 -23.77 -10.97
CA THR A 431 10.59 -23.49 -10.65
C THR A 431 10.16 -24.07 -9.29
N SER A 432 11.09 -24.65 -8.55
CA SER A 432 10.93 -25.16 -7.19
C SER A 432 12.11 -24.72 -6.34
N GLY A 433 11.84 -24.41 -5.06
CA GLY A 433 12.89 -24.12 -4.08
C GLY A 433 13.32 -25.35 -3.28
N ASN A 434 12.75 -26.53 -3.58
CA ASN A 434 12.97 -27.76 -2.83
C ASN A 434 14.40 -28.29 -2.97
N ASP A 435 14.91 -28.87 -1.89
CA ASP A 435 16.24 -29.49 -1.84
C ASP A 435 16.43 -30.64 -2.84
N LEU A 436 15.39 -31.45 -3.09
CA LEU A 436 15.44 -32.51 -4.12
C LEU A 436 15.66 -31.96 -5.53
N THR A 437 15.18 -30.74 -5.81
CA THR A 437 15.46 -30.07 -7.07
C THR A 437 16.89 -29.58 -7.13
N LEU A 438 17.42 -29.00 -6.03
CA LEU A 438 18.83 -28.62 -5.94
C LEU A 438 19.77 -29.79 -6.20
N LEU A 439 19.54 -30.94 -5.55
CA LEU A 439 20.32 -32.15 -5.72
C LEU A 439 20.36 -32.67 -7.17
N ARG A 440 19.32 -32.38 -7.96
CA ARG A 440 19.24 -32.76 -9.38
C ARG A 440 19.97 -31.78 -10.30
N ILE A 441 19.81 -30.48 -10.05
CA ILE A 441 20.33 -29.44 -10.97
C ILE A 441 21.79 -29.08 -10.70
N ILE A 442 22.24 -29.09 -9.44
CA ILE A 442 23.58 -28.63 -9.05
C ILE A 442 24.67 -29.40 -9.81
N PRO A 443 24.68 -30.75 -9.86
CA PRO A 443 25.75 -31.47 -10.56
C PRO A 443 25.87 -31.09 -12.05
N GLN A 444 24.75 -30.88 -12.73
CA GLN A 444 24.74 -30.52 -14.15
C GLN A 444 25.19 -29.07 -14.36
N LEU A 445 24.77 -28.14 -13.49
CA LEU A 445 25.19 -26.74 -13.57
C LEU A 445 26.68 -26.58 -13.22
N THR A 446 27.18 -27.33 -12.24
CA THR A 446 28.61 -27.38 -11.91
C THR A 446 29.45 -27.85 -13.10
N LEU A 447 29.04 -28.93 -13.77
CA LEU A 447 29.71 -29.38 -14.99
C LEU A 447 29.66 -28.31 -16.09
N LEU A 448 28.51 -27.64 -16.27
CA LEU A 448 28.37 -26.56 -17.24
C LEU A 448 29.33 -25.39 -16.97
N VAL A 449 29.49 -24.98 -15.71
CA VAL A 449 30.45 -23.93 -15.31
C VAL A 449 31.88 -24.34 -15.63
N ARG A 450 32.26 -25.59 -15.33
CA ARG A 450 33.61 -26.11 -15.60
C ARG A 450 33.92 -26.19 -17.10
N ASP A 451 32.94 -26.59 -17.91
CA ASP A 451 33.09 -26.73 -19.37
C ASP A 451 33.05 -25.38 -20.11
N ASN A 452 32.62 -24.31 -19.45
CA ASN A 452 32.44 -22.98 -20.07
C ASN A 452 32.93 -21.86 -19.11
N PRO A 453 34.24 -21.80 -18.82
CA PRO A 453 34.78 -20.89 -17.81
C PRO A 453 34.57 -19.39 -18.14
N GLU A 454 34.45 -19.05 -19.42
CA GLU A 454 34.18 -17.69 -19.89
C GLU A 454 32.71 -17.27 -19.72
N ALA A 455 31.80 -18.24 -19.52
CA ALA A 455 30.39 -17.95 -19.36
C ALA A 455 30.09 -17.47 -17.92
N ARG A 456 29.45 -16.30 -17.81
CA ARG A 456 28.94 -15.79 -16.53
C ARG A 456 27.64 -16.51 -16.21
N ILE A 457 27.73 -17.51 -15.34
CA ILE A 457 26.64 -18.40 -14.93
C ILE A 457 26.37 -18.17 -13.45
N HIS A 458 25.09 -18.00 -13.13
CA HIS A 458 24.55 -17.70 -11.81
C HIS A 458 23.39 -18.63 -11.51
N LEU A 459 23.26 -19.06 -10.26
CA LEU A 459 22.04 -19.70 -9.76
C LEU A 459 21.24 -18.67 -8.96
N PHE A 460 19.94 -18.52 -9.20
CA PHE A 460 19.07 -17.64 -8.39
C PHE A 460 17.85 -18.40 -7.88
N GLY A 461 17.55 -18.27 -6.58
CA GLY A 461 16.45 -19.00 -5.96
C GLY A 461 15.85 -18.32 -4.74
N TYR A 462 15.54 -19.13 -3.73
CA TYR A 462 14.45 -18.87 -2.80
C TYR A 462 14.89 -18.83 -1.32
N PRO A 463 14.12 -18.18 -0.43
CA PRO A 463 14.51 -17.98 0.97
C PRO A 463 14.84 -19.29 1.72
N GLU A 464 14.16 -20.39 1.41
CA GLU A 464 14.37 -21.69 2.05
C GLU A 464 15.79 -22.26 1.86
N TRP A 465 16.54 -21.80 0.86
CA TRP A 465 17.93 -22.23 0.63
C TRP A 465 18.88 -21.85 1.76
N GLN A 466 18.49 -20.90 2.62
CA GLN A 466 19.17 -20.64 3.89
C GLN A 466 19.26 -21.91 4.76
N THR A 467 18.23 -22.76 4.72
CA THR A 467 18.17 -24.00 5.50
C THR A 467 19.02 -25.12 4.90
N TYR A 468 19.31 -25.06 3.60
CA TYR A 468 20.12 -26.06 2.88
C TYR A 468 21.57 -25.61 2.71
N THR A 469 21.92 -24.40 3.14
CA THR A 469 23.25 -23.82 2.94
C THR A 469 24.36 -24.70 3.50
N LYS A 470 24.12 -25.42 4.61
CA LYS A 470 25.12 -26.34 5.19
C LYS A 470 25.51 -27.46 4.23
N ASP A 471 24.56 -27.97 3.45
CA ASP A 471 24.74 -29.15 2.61
C ASP A 471 25.19 -28.77 1.18
N HIS A 472 24.95 -27.53 0.74
CA HIS A 472 25.29 -27.06 -0.61
C HIS A 472 26.30 -25.91 -0.64
N LEU A 473 26.96 -25.58 0.48
CA LEU A 473 27.78 -24.37 0.60
C LEU A 473 28.82 -24.21 -0.52
N GLU A 474 29.58 -25.29 -0.78
CA GLU A 474 30.63 -25.30 -1.81
C GLU A 474 30.04 -25.07 -3.20
N SER A 475 28.95 -25.78 -3.53
CA SER A 475 28.26 -25.63 -4.80
C SER A 475 27.62 -24.25 -4.96
N PHE A 476 27.13 -23.63 -3.87
CA PHE A 476 26.59 -22.28 -3.93
C PHE A 476 27.65 -21.25 -4.31
N PHE A 477 28.87 -21.38 -3.79
CA PHE A 477 30.00 -20.55 -4.21
C PHE A 477 30.43 -20.85 -5.65
N GLU A 478 30.53 -22.12 -6.04
CA GLU A 478 30.92 -22.50 -7.41
C GLU A 478 29.95 -21.96 -8.49
N LEU A 479 28.66 -21.89 -8.15
CA LEU A 479 27.58 -21.45 -9.03
C LEU A 479 27.24 -19.95 -8.95
N ASP A 480 28.02 -19.14 -8.22
CA ASP A 480 27.75 -17.72 -7.99
C ASP A 480 26.28 -17.48 -7.54
N THR A 481 25.87 -18.14 -6.45
CA THR A 481 24.45 -18.34 -6.13
C THR A 481 23.84 -17.15 -5.41
N TYR A 482 22.62 -16.81 -5.79
CA TYR A 482 21.76 -15.81 -5.17
C TYR A 482 20.50 -16.46 -4.61
N PHE A 483 20.00 -15.98 -3.47
CA PHE A 483 18.58 -16.13 -3.13
C PHE A 483 18.04 -14.85 -2.52
N TYR A 484 16.75 -14.59 -2.71
CA TYR A 484 16.10 -13.47 -2.05
C TYR A 484 15.60 -13.85 -0.65
N SER A 485 15.48 -12.87 0.24
CA SER A 485 14.85 -13.06 1.55
C SER A 485 14.37 -11.73 2.16
N SER A 486 13.36 -11.78 3.02
CA SER A 486 12.94 -10.65 3.88
C SER A 486 13.66 -10.62 5.23
N PHE A 487 14.43 -11.66 5.54
CA PHE A 487 15.24 -11.78 6.74
C PHE A 487 16.52 -12.56 6.42
N TYR A 488 17.66 -12.09 6.89
CA TYR A 488 18.92 -12.81 6.73
C TYR A 488 19.94 -12.35 7.76
N THR A 489 20.57 -13.32 8.42
CA THR A 489 21.69 -13.09 9.34
C THR A 489 22.88 -13.91 8.87
N ASN A 490 24.04 -13.27 8.78
CA ASN A 490 25.32 -13.96 8.62
C ASN A 490 25.91 -14.15 10.03
N ASN A 491 25.97 -15.40 10.49
CA ASN A 491 26.47 -15.75 11.82
C ASN A 491 27.94 -15.37 12.06
N LEU A 492 28.69 -14.99 11.01
CA LEU A 492 30.06 -14.49 11.09
C LEU A 492 30.14 -12.97 11.30
N LEU A 493 29.04 -12.24 11.15
CA LEU A 493 29.04 -10.80 11.38
C LEU A 493 29.18 -10.49 12.88
N PRO A 494 29.97 -9.47 13.26
CA PRO A 494 30.17 -9.11 14.67
C PRO A 494 28.85 -8.89 15.43
N ALA A 495 27.83 -8.30 14.80
CA ALA A 495 26.52 -8.10 15.42
C ALA A 495 25.82 -9.42 15.79
N ALA A 496 25.86 -10.41 14.89
CA ALA A 496 25.26 -11.73 15.12
C ALA A 496 26.04 -12.53 16.17
N ILE A 497 27.38 -12.46 16.14
CA ILE A 497 28.26 -13.09 17.13
C ILE A 497 27.99 -12.50 18.51
N ASN A 498 28.01 -11.17 18.64
CA ASN A 498 27.80 -10.48 19.90
C ASN A 498 26.41 -10.77 20.47
N PHE A 499 25.37 -10.77 19.62
CA PHE A 499 24.03 -11.12 20.05
C PHE A 499 23.95 -12.56 20.55
N THR A 500 24.51 -13.52 19.81
CA THR A 500 24.49 -14.94 20.19
C THR A 500 25.24 -15.19 21.51
N GLN A 501 26.40 -14.54 21.69
CA GLN A 501 27.16 -14.61 22.96
C GLN A 501 26.37 -13.99 24.13
N ALA A 502 25.75 -12.84 23.91
CA ALA A 502 24.93 -12.18 24.94
C ALA A 502 23.70 -13.03 25.28
N TYR A 503 23.03 -13.61 24.28
CA TYR A 503 21.90 -14.50 24.46
C TYR A 503 22.28 -15.72 25.30
N ARG A 504 23.40 -16.39 24.97
CA ARG A 504 23.93 -17.52 25.75
C ARG A 504 24.25 -17.11 27.19
N LYS A 505 24.80 -15.92 27.39
CA LYS A 505 25.11 -15.39 28.73
C LYS A 505 23.85 -15.14 29.56
N TRP A 506 22.79 -14.62 28.95
CA TRP A 506 21.53 -14.32 29.63
C TRP A 506 20.73 -15.57 29.98
N TYR A 507 20.66 -16.53 29.05
CA TYR A 507 19.71 -17.64 29.13
C TYR A 507 20.36 -19.02 29.33
N SER A 508 21.70 -19.09 29.37
CA SER A 508 22.47 -20.34 29.53
C SER A 508 22.12 -21.41 28.50
N LYS A 509 21.69 -21.01 27.29
CA LYS A 509 21.33 -21.89 26.18
C LYS A 509 21.67 -21.24 24.83
N GLU A 510 21.78 -22.08 23.79
CA GLU A 510 21.88 -21.62 22.40
C GLU A 510 20.48 -21.35 21.83
N MET A 511 20.39 -20.49 20.81
CA MET A 511 19.17 -20.36 20.00
C MET A 511 18.98 -21.58 19.10
N GLU A 512 17.73 -21.95 18.83
CA GLU A 512 17.40 -22.94 17.81
C GLU A 512 17.91 -22.52 16.42
N GLU A 513 18.55 -23.46 15.71
CA GLU A 513 19.02 -23.25 14.34
C GLU A 513 17.85 -23.38 13.36
N ARG A 514 17.01 -22.34 13.35
CA ARG A 514 15.81 -22.23 12.50
C ARG A 514 15.75 -20.84 11.88
N TYR A 515 15.05 -20.73 10.75
CA TYR A 515 14.94 -19.50 9.99
C TYR A 515 13.47 -19.05 9.89
N PRO A 516 13.13 -17.80 10.26
CA PRO A 516 13.99 -16.83 10.95
C PRO A 516 14.39 -17.30 12.37
N LYS A 517 15.53 -16.83 12.88
CA LYS A 517 15.89 -16.99 14.30
C LYS A 517 14.97 -16.11 15.13
N TYR A 518 14.19 -16.72 16.01
CA TYR A 518 13.12 -16.02 16.73
C TYR A 518 13.66 -15.04 17.77
N GLY A 519 14.78 -15.38 18.45
CA GLY A 519 15.47 -14.43 19.33
C GLY A 519 15.94 -13.17 18.62
N MET A 520 16.60 -13.30 17.45
CA MET A 520 17.00 -12.14 16.66
C MET A 520 15.78 -11.35 16.14
N LEU A 521 14.73 -12.04 15.70
CA LEU A 521 13.49 -11.40 15.26
C LEU A 521 12.84 -10.59 16.39
N GLY A 522 12.75 -11.14 17.60
CA GLY A 522 12.19 -10.45 18.77
C GLY A 522 13.02 -9.24 19.19
N PHE A 523 14.35 -9.33 19.08
CA PHE A 523 15.24 -8.21 19.31
C PHE A 523 15.02 -7.11 18.27
N ASP A 524 15.08 -7.43 16.97
CA ASP A 524 14.98 -6.46 15.89
C ASP A 524 13.62 -5.73 15.92
N THR A 525 12.52 -6.46 16.11
CA THR A 525 11.18 -5.86 16.19
C THR A 525 11.01 -5.00 17.45
N GLY A 526 11.41 -5.51 18.61
CA GLY A 526 11.34 -4.76 19.86
C GLY A 526 12.17 -3.49 19.80
N TYR A 527 13.42 -3.59 19.34
CA TYR A 527 14.34 -2.47 19.25
C TYR A 527 13.84 -1.41 18.27
N PHE A 528 13.37 -1.81 17.08
CA PHE A 528 12.85 -0.87 16.07
C PHE A 528 11.69 -0.03 16.62
N PHE A 529 10.62 -0.66 17.09
CA PHE A 529 9.41 0.05 17.48
C PHE A 529 9.57 0.82 18.79
N LEU A 530 10.23 0.23 19.79
CA LEU A 530 10.40 0.90 21.09
C LEU A 530 11.38 2.07 20.98
N LYS A 531 12.46 1.95 20.19
CA LYS A 531 13.36 3.09 19.92
C LYS A 531 12.64 4.18 19.13
N GLY A 532 11.86 3.80 18.11
CA GLY A 532 11.06 4.73 17.33
C GLY A 532 10.07 5.53 18.19
N LEU A 533 9.31 4.85 19.04
CA LEU A 533 8.39 5.49 19.99
C LEU A 533 9.10 6.37 21.02
N SER A 534 10.26 5.92 21.52
CA SER A 534 11.07 6.71 22.46
C SER A 534 11.58 8.00 21.83
N LYS A 535 11.95 7.97 20.55
CA LYS A 535 12.56 9.11 19.85
C LYS A 535 11.54 10.07 19.25
N TYR A 536 10.48 9.52 18.66
CA TYR A 536 9.53 10.28 17.84
C TYR A 536 8.13 10.37 18.44
N GLY A 537 7.83 9.63 19.52
CA GLY A 537 6.52 9.65 20.16
C GLY A 537 5.40 9.30 19.19
N SER A 538 4.36 10.14 19.14
CA SER A 538 3.24 9.97 18.20
C SER A 538 3.61 10.19 16.73
N GLU A 539 4.76 10.79 16.41
CA GLU A 539 5.19 11.08 15.04
C GLU A 539 6.06 9.97 14.42
N LEU A 540 6.11 8.77 15.01
CA LEU A 540 6.90 7.64 14.50
C LEU A 540 6.68 7.39 12.99
N GLU A 541 5.44 7.34 12.52
CA GLU A 541 5.05 7.04 11.13
C GLU A 541 5.69 8.00 10.13
N LYS A 542 5.72 9.29 10.47
CA LYS A 542 6.31 10.34 9.62
C LYS A 542 7.83 10.28 9.63
N ASN A 543 8.40 9.65 10.65
CA ASN A 543 9.83 9.55 10.88
C ASN A 543 10.43 8.16 10.54
N LEU A 544 9.63 7.27 9.93
CA LEU A 544 10.09 5.93 9.54
C LEU A 544 11.32 5.97 8.60
N PRO A 545 11.41 6.84 7.58
CA PRO A 545 12.60 6.93 6.73
C PRO A 545 13.87 7.41 7.47
N GLN A 546 13.72 8.10 8.61
CA GLN A 546 14.82 8.60 9.45
C GLN A 546 15.21 7.60 10.55
N MET A 547 14.65 6.40 10.54
CA MET A 547 15.02 5.32 11.45
C MET A 547 16.35 4.70 10.98
N ASP A 548 17.46 5.24 11.48
CA ASP A 548 18.79 4.67 11.27
C ASP A 548 19.07 3.55 12.28
N LEU A 549 18.87 2.31 11.84
CA LEU A 549 19.05 1.10 12.64
C LEU A 549 19.69 0.00 11.79
N THR A 550 20.74 -0.62 12.32
CA THR A 550 21.30 -1.84 11.74
C THR A 550 20.66 -3.06 12.40
N PRO A 551 19.72 -3.75 11.73
CA PRO A 551 19.12 -4.97 12.27
C PRO A 551 20.12 -6.12 12.27
N ILE A 552 19.93 -7.09 13.16
CA ILE A 552 20.75 -8.30 13.20
C ILE A 552 20.33 -9.25 12.06
N GLN A 553 19.03 -9.41 11.85
CA GLN A 553 18.45 -10.37 10.91
C GLN A 553 17.38 -9.75 10.01
N THR A 554 16.44 -9.00 10.60
CA THR A 554 15.23 -8.52 9.92
C THR A 554 15.31 -7.01 9.71
N GLY A 555 15.50 -6.58 8.45
CA GLY A 555 15.44 -5.15 8.14
C GLY A 555 14.04 -4.66 7.92
N PHE A 556 13.89 -3.34 8.06
CA PHE A 556 12.59 -2.66 8.07
C PHE A 556 12.58 -1.55 7.04
N LYS A 557 11.65 -1.64 6.09
CA LYS A 557 11.30 -0.58 5.15
C LYS A 557 9.77 -0.54 5.08
N PHE A 558 9.17 0.14 6.04
CA PHE A 558 7.72 0.21 6.15
C PHE A 558 7.14 1.18 5.13
N GLN A 559 6.20 0.69 4.32
CA GLN A 559 5.42 1.53 3.42
C GLN A 559 3.94 1.38 3.74
N ARG A 560 3.21 2.50 3.75
CA ARG A 560 1.76 2.50 3.91
C ARG A 560 1.10 1.89 2.66
N VAL A 561 0.09 1.04 2.85
CA VAL A 561 -0.54 0.28 1.76
C VAL A 561 -1.62 1.04 0.98
N ASN A 562 -2.20 2.08 1.57
CA ASN A 562 -3.15 3.03 0.98
C ASN A 562 -3.42 4.18 2.00
N ASN A 563 -4.34 5.11 1.70
CA ASN A 563 -4.60 6.29 2.54
C ASN A 563 -5.24 6.01 3.92
N TRP A 564 -5.76 4.80 4.17
CA TRP A 564 -6.45 4.42 5.42
C TRP A 564 -5.98 3.09 6.03
N GLY A 565 -5.13 2.37 5.31
CA GLY A 565 -4.51 1.13 5.73
C GLY A 565 -3.20 1.39 6.47
N GLY A 566 -2.69 0.34 7.09
CA GLY A 566 -1.45 0.34 7.85
C GLY A 566 -0.22 0.19 6.95
N PHE A 567 0.82 -0.41 7.52
CA PHE A 567 2.14 -0.49 6.93
C PHE A 567 2.54 -1.94 6.69
N VAL A 568 3.16 -2.20 5.54
CA VAL A 568 3.85 -3.47 5.25
C VAL A 568 5.34 -3.21 5.22
N ASN A 569 6.11 -4.11 5.82
CA ASN A 569 7.55 -4.13 5.62
C ASN A 569 7.83 -4.58 4.19
N LYS A 570 8.60 -3.81 3.42
CA LYS A 570 9.00 -4.14 2.06
C LYS A 570 10.50 -4.42 1.92
N LYS A 571 11.22 -4.56 3.04
CA LYS A 571 12.65 -4.86 2.99
C LYS A 571 12.87 -6.25 2.39
N VAL A 572 13.71 -6.31 1.38
CA VAL A 572 14.17 -7.53 0.71
C VAL A 572 15.68 -7.42 0.53
N PHE A 573 16.36 -8.55 0.69
CA PHE A 573 17.78 -8.70 0.44
C PHE A 573 18.00 -9.76 -0.62
N PHE A 574 19.08 -9.64 -1.39
CA PHE A 574 19.67 -10.80 -2.07
C PHE A 574 20.89 -11.25 -1.29
N VAL A 575 20.98 -12.53 -1.00
CA VAL A 575 22.15 -13.17 -0.40
C VAL A 575 22.93 -13.81 -1.51
N HIS A 576 24.19 -13.44 -1.65
CA HIS A 576 25.06 -13.84 -2.76
C HIS A 576 26.29 -14.57 -2.24
N PHE A 577 26.47 -15.80 -2.74
CA PHE A 577 27.64 -16.64 -2.53
C PHE A 577 28.54 -16.47 -3.76
N THR A 578 29.59 -15.67 -3.64
CA THR A 578 30.46 -15.34 -4.76
C THR A 578 31.44 -16.48 -5.09
N LYS A 579 31.90 -16.55 -6.34
CA LYS A 579 33.00 -17.49 -6.70
C LYS A 579 34.31 -17.29 -5.93
N ASN A 580 34.49 -16.13 -5.28
CA ASN A 580 35.65 -15.83 -4.44
C ASN A 580 35.48 -16.23 -2.97
N PHE A 581 34.46 -17.04 -2.66
CA PHE A 581 34.12 -17.48 -1.30
C PHE A 581 33.70 -16.33 -0.36
N GLU A 582 33.25 -15.21 -0.93
CA GLU A 582 32.63 -14.12 -0.17
C GLU A 582 31.11 -14.28 -0.11
N LEU A 583 30.54 -14.01 1.07
CA LEU A 583 29.10 -14.01 1.31
C LEU A 583 28.62 -12.55 1.44
N ILE A 584 27.89 -12.09 0.43
CA ILE A 584 27.45 -10.70 0.32
C ILE A 584 25.94 -10.63 0.59
N LYS A 585 25.54 -9.73 1.49
CA LYS A 585 24.13 -9.34 1.67
C LYS A 585 23.89 -8.06 0.88
N LEU A 586 23.29 -8.19 -0.29
CA LEU A 586 22.87 -7.06 -1.12
C LEU A 586 21.61 -6.45 -0.51
N ASP A 587 21.78 -5.26 0.05
CA ASP A 587 20.70 -4.50 0.67
C ASP A 587 20.12 -3.49 -0.32
N PHE A 588 18.79 -3.46 -0.43
CA PHE A 588 18.08 -2.54 -1.29
C PHE A 588 17.35 -1.49 -0.44
N GLU A 589 17.68 -0.22 -0.73
CA GLU A 589 17.07 0.95 -0.10
C GLU A 589 15.71 1.32 -0.68
#